data_AF-A0AAW2BTG4-F1
#
_entry.id   AF-A0AAW2BTG4-F1
#
_cell.length_a   1.000
_cell.length_b   1.000
_cell.length_c   1.000
_cell.angle_alpha   90.00
_cell.angle_beta   90.00
_cell.angle_gamma   90.00
#
_symmetry.space_group_name_H-M   'P 1'
#
loop_
_entity.id
_entity.type
_entity.pdbx_description
1 polymer ?
#
loop_
_entity_poly.entity_id
_entity_poly.type
_entity_poly.pdbx_seq_one_letter_code
_entity_poly.pdbx_strand_id
1 'polypeptide(L)'
;MAALVALSPICHTPVSFGQTIDVQRGVSLFRRACIGCHDAGGNIIQPGATLFTKDLQRNGVDTEEEIYRVTYYGKGRMPGFGENCTPRGQCTFGARLQEEEIKLLAKFVKLQADQGWPNVETEED
;
A
#
# COMPACT_ATOMS: atom_id res chain seq x y z
N MET A 1 -34.48 36.51 -18.41
CA MET A 1 -33.93 35.21 -17.97
C MET A 1 -32.87 35.50 -16.92
N ALA A 2 -33.13 35.16 -15.65
CA ALA A 2 -32.16 35.32 -14.57
C ALA A 2 -31.46 33.98 -14.36
N ALA A 3 -30.15 33.93 -14.58
CA ALA A 3 -29.33 32.76 -14.29
C ALA A 3 -28.97 32.77 -12.80
N LEU A 4 -29.53 31.84 -12.03
CA LEU A 4 -29.15 31.58 -10.65
C LEU A 4 -27.89 30.71 -10.65
N VAL A 5 -26.76 31.30 -10.26
CA VAL A 5 -25.50 30.57 -10.08
C VAL A 5 -25.54 29.95 -8.68
N ALA A 6 -25.81 28.64 -8.61
CA ALA A 6 -25.75 27.88 -7.37
C ALA A 6 -24.28 27.65 -7.00
N LEU A 7 -23.78 28.39 -6.01
CA LEU A 7 -22.47 28.14 -5.38
C LEU A 7 -22.62 26.94 -4.44
N SER A 8 -22.23 25.75 -4.91
CA SER A 8 -22.14 24.55 -4.07
C SER A 8 -21.00 24.72 -3.05
N PRO A 9 -21.23 24.45 -1.74
CA PRO A 9 -20.17 24.45 -0.76
C PRO A 9 -19.29 23.21 -0.98
N ILE A 10 -18.01 23.43 -1.31
CA ILE A 10 -17.04 22.34 -1.40
C ILE A 10 -16.72 21.92 0.05
N CYS A 11 -17.44 20.91 0.55
CA CYS A 11 -17.12 20.23 1.80
C CYS A 11 -15.81 19.45 1.63
N HIS A 12 -14.67 20.10 1.85
CA HIS A 12 -13.40 19.40 2.03
C HIS A 12 -13.42 18.76 3.42
N THR A 13 -13.53 17.44 3.48
CA THR A 13 -13.36 16.70 4.74
C THR A 13 -11.91 16.88 5.21
N PRO A 14 -11.67 17.43 6.42
CA PRO A 14 -10.31 17.52 6.92
C PRO A 14 -9.78 16.10 7.16
N VAL A 15 -8.67 15.77 6.51
CA VAL A 15 -7.91 14.55 6.81
C VAL A 15 -7.46 14.62 8.26
N SER A 16 -7.80 13.61 9.06
CA SER A 16 -7.42 13.56 10.48
C SER A 16 -5.90 13.48 10.63
N PHE A 17 -5.36 14.15 11.66
CA PHE A 17 -3.94 14.08 12.03
C PHE A 17 -3.45 12.65 12.31
N GLY A 18 -4.32 11.75 12.77
CA GLY A 18 -3.97 10.34 12.92
C GLY A 18 -3.72 9.63 11.58
N GLN A 19 -4.43 10.03 10.54
CA GLN A 19 -4.28 9.47 9.19
C GLN A 19 -2.97 9.93 8.55
N THR A 20 -2.53 11.17 8.81
CA THR A 20 -1.24 11.66 8.28
C THR A 20 -0.04 10.95 8.93
N ILE A 21 -0.07 10.69 10.24
CA ILE A 21 0.99 9.92 10.92
C ILE A 21 1.08 8.50 10.37
N ASP A 22 -0.06 7.81 10.21
CA ASP A 22 -0.09 6.46 9.66
C ASP A 22 0.46 6.44 8.23
N VAL A 23 0.12 7.43 7.40
CA VAL A 23 0.68 7.55 6.05
C VAL A 23 2.19 7.69 6.09
N GLN A 24 2.74 8.60 6.91
CA GLN A 24 4.18 8.79 7.00
C GLN A 24 4.91 7.52 7.47
N ARG A 25 4.40 6.87 8.52
CA ARG A 25 4.94 5.58 8.99
C ARG A 25 4.85 4.49 7.92
N GLY A 26 3.74 4.46 7.18
CA GLY A 26 3.52 3.55 6.06
C GLY A 26 4.52 3.77 4.93
N VAL A 27 4.79 5.02 4.56
CA VAL A 27 5.80 5.38 3.54
C VAL A 27 7.18 4.92 3.97
N SER A 28 7.63 5.25 5.17
CA SER A 28 8.97 4.87 5.65
C SER A 28 9.14 3.35 5.71
N LEU A 29 8.11 2.64 6.18
CA LEU A 29 8.11 1.18 6.22
C LEU A 29 8.11 0.56 4.81
N PHE A 30 7.32 1.09 3.88
CA PHE A 30 7.27 0.64 2.49
C PHE A 30 8.60 0.88 1.77
N ARG A 31 9.24 2.04 1.99
CA ARG A 31 10.58 2.35 1.48
C ARG A 31 11.64 1.38 2.01
N ARG A 32 11.56 0.99 3.27
CA ARG A 32 12.50 0.02 3.86
C ARG A 32 12.31 -1.39 3.32
N ALA A 33 11.07 -1.83 3.08
CA ALA A 33 10.76 -3.25 2.90
C ALA A 33 10.33 -3.65 1.47
N CYS A 34 9.77 -2.71 0.68
CA CYS A 34 8.98 -3.05 -0.50
C CYS A 34 9.53 -2.47 -1.81
N ILE A 35 10.17 -1.30 -1.78
CA ILE A 35 10.58 -0.57 -3.00
C ILE A 35 11.59 -1.33 -3.87
N GLY A 36 12.36 -2.26 -3.28
CA GLY A 36 13.27 -3.10 -4.04
C GLY A 36 12.57 -3.90 -5.14
N CYS A 37 11.27 -4.17 -5.00
CA CYS A 37 10.45 -4.82 -6.03
C CYS A 37 9.30 -3.94 -6.55
N HIS A 38 8.75 -3.08 -5.70
CA HIS A 38 7.50 -2.35 -5.91
C HIS A 38 7.66 -0.83 -5.90
N ASP A 39 8.79 -0.34 -6.41
CA ASP A 39 9.02 1.11 -6.56
C ASP A 39 7.88 1.79 -7.33
N ALA A 40 7.44 2.96 -6.85
CA ALA A 40 6.30 3.72 -7.37
C ALA A 40 5.02 2.87 -7.64
N GLY A 41 4.81 1.79 -6.89
CA GLY A 41 3.67 0.89 -7.07
C GLY A 41 3.82 -0.14 -8.18
N GLY A 42 4.97 -0.18 -8.85
CA GLY A 42 5.27 -1.13 -9.93
C GLY A 42 5.49 -2.56 -9.44
N ASN A 43 6.03 -3.39 -10.34
CA ASN A 43 6.57 -4.71 -10.01
C ASN A 43 7.65 -5.08 -11.02
N ILE A 44 8.92 -5.01 -10.61
CA ILE A 44 10.06 -5.29 -11.51
C ILE A 44 10.24 -6.79 -11.81
N ILE A 45 9.62 -7.66 -11.02
CA ILE A 45 9.79 -9.12 -11.12
C ILE A 45 8.70 -9.75 -12.00
N GLN A 46 7.46 -9.28 -11.89
CA GLN A 46 6.30 -9.88 -12.53
C GLN A 46 5.39 -8.82 -13.17
N PRO A 47 5.42 -8.70 -14.52
CA PRO A 47 4.46 -7.90 -15.25
C PRO A 47 3.03 -8.31 -14.94
N GLY A 48 2.15 -7.32 -14.77
CA GLY A 48 0.74 -7.56 -14.46
C GLY A 48 0.43 -7.98 -13.01
N ALA A 49 1.41 -7.87 -12.11
CA ALA A 49 1.23 -8.00 -10.67
C ALA A 49 1.74 -6.73 -9.95
N THR A 50 1.46 -5.56 -10.52
CA THR A 50 1.76 -4.27 -9.87
C THR A 50 0.80 -4.01 -8.71
N LEU A 51 1.10 -2.99 -7.92
CA LEU A 51 0.26 -2.53 -6.82
C LEU A 51 -0.78 -1.48 -7.28
N PHE A 52 -0.96 -1.28 -8.58
CA PHE A 52 -2.03 -0.44 -9.11
C PHE A 52 -3.38 -1.17 -9.04
N THR A 53 -4.46 -0.42 -8.79
CA THR A 53 -5.83 -0.95 -8.62
C THR A 53 -6.25 -1.94 -9.70
N LYS A 54 -5.95 -1.65 -10.97
CA LYS A 54 -6.27 -2.55 -12.10
C LYS A 54 -5.64 -3.94 -11.95
N ASP A 55 -4.40 -4.01 -11.49
CA ASP A 55 -3.68 -5.27 -11.32
C ASP A 55 -4.12 -5.97 -10.02
N LEU A 56 -4.32 -5.22 -8.93
CA LEU A 56 -4.82 -5.77 -7.68
C LEU A 56 -6.20 -6.44 -7.89
N GLN A 57 -7.12 -5.75 -8.56
CA GLN A 57 -8.46 -6.27 -8.90
C GLN A 57 -8.37 -7.51 -9.79
N ARG A 58 -7.57 -7.45 -10.86
CA ARG A 58 -7.38 -8.60 -11.77
C ARG A 58 -6.84 -9.83 -11.05
N ASN A 59 -6.02 -9.64 -10.03
CA ASN A 59 -5.40 -10.72 -9.26
C ASN A 59 -6.19 -11.11 -8.00
N GLY A 60 -7.35 -10.49 -7.74
CA GLY A 60 -8.21 -10.75 -6.59
C GLY A 60 -7.57 -10.36 -5.25
N VAL A 61 -6.77 -9.29 -5.23
CA VAL A 61 -6.01 -8.83 -4.06
C VAL A 61 -6.16 -7.33 -3.81
N ASP A 62 -7.34 -6.77 -4.11
CA ASP A 62 -7.64 -5.33 -4.00
C ASP A 62 -8.26 -4.91 -2.66
N THR A 63 -8.39 -5.83 -1.70
CA THR A 63 -8.81 -5.49 -0.33
C THR A 63 -7.62 -5.40 0.61
N GLU A 64 -7.75 -4.64 1.70
CA GLU A 64 -6.69 -4.52 2.71
C GLU A 64 -6.34 -5.89 3.32
N GLU A 65 -7.34 -6.73 3.56
CA GLU A 65 -7.17 -8.08 4.12
C GLU A 65 -6.39 -8.99 3.17
N GLU A 66 -6.64 -8.86 1.87
CA GLU A 66 -5.93 -9.62 0.84
C GLU A 66 -4.48 -9.18 0.67
N ILE A 67 -4.25 -7.86 0.67
CA ILE A 67 -2.90 -7.29 0.64
C ILE A 67 -2.12 -7.70 1.89
N TYR A 68 -2.76 -7.66 3.06
CA TYR A 68 -2.19 -8.17 4.31
C TYR A 68 -1.80 -9.64 4.17
N ARG A 69 -2.70 -10.49 3.67
CA ARG A 69 -2.45 -11.93 3.51
C ARG A 69 -1.27 -12.22 2.59
N VAL A 70 -1.21 -11.55 1.44
CA VAL A 70 -0.09 -11.70 0.48
C VAL A 70 1.22 -11.20 1.08
N THR A 71 1.20 -10.08 1.79
CA THR A 71 2.40 -9.53 2.47
C THR A 71 2.86 -10.46 3.59
N TYR A 72 1.93 -11.05 4.34
CA TYR A 72 2.23 -11.95 5.46
C TYR A 72 2.82 -13.27 4.97
N TYR A 73 2.14 -13.97 4.05
CA TYR A 73 2.48 -15.33 3.64
C TYR A 73 3.31 -15.45 2.36
N GLY A 74 3.38 -14.38 1.57
CA GLY A 74 3.98 -14.39 0.24
C GLY A 74 3.03 -14.93 -0.82
N LYS A 75 3.41 -14.75 -2.09
CA LYS A 75 2.68 -15.30 -3.25
C LYS A 75 3.65 -15.48 -4.42
N GLY A 76 3.84 -16.72 -4.86
CA GLY A 76 4.75 -17.03 -5.96
C GLY A 76 6.19 -16.63 -5.64
N ARG A 77 6.72 -15.63 -6.37
CA ARG A 77 8.09 -15.12 -6.17
C ARG A 77 8.21 -14.02 -5.11
N MET A 78 7.09 -13.47 -4.64
CA MET A 78 7.10 -12.50 -3.54
C MET A 78 7.25 -13.25 -2.21
N PRO A 79 8.29 -12.96 -1.41
CA PRO A 79 8.45 -13.59 -0.11
C PRO A 79 7.40 -13.10 0.89
N GLY A 80 6.97 -13.96 1.81
CA GLY A 80 6.16 -13.55 2.97
C GLY A 80 7.00 -12.94 4.09
N PHE A 81 6.46 -11.90 4.73
CA PHE A 81 7.15 -11.12 5.76
C PHE A 81 6.69 -11.40 7.19
N GLY A 82 5.55 -12.07 7.37
CA GLY A 82 4.97 -12.33 8.69
C GLY A 82 5.84 -13.25 9.57
N GLU A 83 5.74 -13.07 10.88
CA GLU A 83 6.49 -13.87 11.88
C GLU A 83 6.23 -15.38 11.72
N ASN A 84 4.99 -15.77 11.42
CA ASN A 84 4.58 -17.17 11.26
C ASN A 84 4.57 -17.65 9.80
N CYS A 85 5.13 -16.90 8.85
CA CYS A 85 5.25 -17.40 7.48
C CYS A 85 6.19 -18.61 7.42
N THR A 86 5.70 -19.66 6.76
CA THR A 86 6.34 -20.98 6.64
C THR A 86 5.89 -21.65 5.33
N PRO A 87 6.69 -22.54 4.70
CA PRO A 87 8.08 -22.91 5.01
C PRO A 87 9.08 -21.77 4.82
N ARG A 88 10.29 -21.89 5.40
CA ARG A 88 11.30 -20.80 5.37
C ARG A 88 11.62 -20.30 3.94
N GLY A 89 11.59 -21.18 2.94
CA GLY A 89 11.91 -20.85 1.56
C GLY A 89 10.92 -19.93 0.83
N GLN A 90 9.67 -19.83 1.28
CA GLN A 90 8.69 -18.88 0.71
C GLN A 90 8.68 -17.52 1.41
N CYS A 91 9.55 -17.34 2.39
CA CYS A 91 9.54 -16.19 3.28
C CYS A 91 10.79 -15.33 3.10
N THR A 92 10.73 -14.09 3.56
CA THR A 92 11.89 -13.19 3.52
C THR A 92 13.04 -13.77 4.32
N PHE A 93 14.25 -13.73 3.77
CA PHE A 93 15.45 -14.13 4.50
C PHE A 93 15.90 -13.09 5.53
N GLY A 94 15.44 -11.85 5.39
CA GLY A 94 15.67 -10.77 6.36
C GLY A 94 14.81 -10.90 7.62
N ALA A 95 14.78 -9.82 8.40
CA ALA A 95 13.92 -9.70 9.57
C ALA A 95 12.44 -9.81 9.16
N ARG A 96 11.65 -10.48 10.01
CA ARG A 96 10.20 -10.51 9.88
C ARG A 96 9.61 -9.17 10.30
N LEU A 97 8.41 -8.90 9.82
CA LEU A 97 7.61 -7.77 10.25
C LEU A 97 6.56 -8.23 11.24
N GLN A 98 6.29 -7.38 12.22
CA GLN A 98 5.22 -7.58 13.18
C GLN A 98 3.85 -7.41 12.50
N GLU A 99 2.79 -7.93 13.11
CA GLU A 99 1.45 -7.96 12.50
C GLU A 99 0.89 -6.55 12.23
N GLU A 100 1.09 -5.63 13.15
CA GLU A 100 0.67 -4.23 13.03
C GLU A 100 1.49 -3.44 11.99
N GLU A 101 2.78 -3.76 11.80
CA GLU A 101 3.56 -3.28 10.65
C GLU A 101 2.95 -3.75 9.31
N ILE A 102 2.55 -5.02 9.20
CA ILE A 102 1.96 -5.56 7.97
C ILE A 102 0.56 -4.98 7.73
N LYS A 103 -0.25 -4.76 8.77
CA LYS A 103 -1.54 -4.05 8.65
C LYS A 103 -1.33 -2.62 8.16
N LEU A 104 -0.33 -1.91 8.70
CA LEU A 104 0.01 -0.58 8.26
C LEU A 104 0.42 -0.55 6.78
N LEU A 105 1.25 -1.50 6.34
CA LEU A 105 1.62 -1.66 4.93
C LEU A 105 0.40 -1.94 4.04
N ALA A 106 -0.49 -2.83 4.46
CA ALA A 106 -1.68 -3.17 3.68
C ALA A 106 -2.60 -1.95 3.48
N LYS A 107 -2.86 -1.21 4.57
CA LYS A 107 -3.60 0.05 4.53
C LYS A 107 -2.92 1.09 3.63
N PHE A 108 -1.60 1.22 3.75
CA PHE A 108 -0.81 2.15 2.92
C PHE A 108 -0.90 1.79 1.42
N VAL A 109 -0.68 0.52 1.06
CA VAL A 109 -0.77 0.04 -0.33
C VAL A 109 -2.16 0.27 -0.88
N LYS A 110 -3.22 -0.03 -0.10
CA LYS A 110 -4.61 0.19 -0.53
C LYS A 110 -4.88 1.67 -0.78
N LEU A 111 -4.46 2.53 0.14
CA LEU A 111 -4.60 3.99 0.00
C LEU A 111 -3.87 4.51 -1.24
N GLN A 112 -2.63 4.08 -1.46
CA GLN A 112 -1.84 4.49 -2.63
C GLN A 112 -2.46 3.99 -3.94
N ALA A 113 -2.95 2.75 -3.97
CA ALA A 113 -3.64 2.20 -5.13
C ALA A 113 -4.89 3.02 -5.48
N ASP A 114 -5.71 3.36 -4.48
CA ASP A 114 -6.92 4.19 -4.65
C ASP A 114 -6.60 5.60 -5.18
N GLN A 115 -5.44 6.13 -4.82
CA GLN A 115 -4.97 7.45 -5.27
C GLN A 115 -4.16 7.39 -6.58
N GLY A 116 -3.91 6.19 -7.13
CA GLY A 116 -3.13 6.02 -8.35
C GLY A 116 -1.63 6.24 -8.17
N TRP A 117 -1.09 5.95 -6.98
CA TRP A 117 0.32 6.07 -6.62
C TRP A 117 0.92 7.46 -6.86
N PRO A 118 0.41 8.51 -6.19
CA PRO A 118 1.05 9.82 -6.23
C PRO A 118 2.43 9.77 -5.58
N ASN A 119 3.33 10.68 -6.01
CA ASN A 119 4.59 10.89 -5.32
C ASN A 119 4.30 11.37 -3.89
N VAL A 120 4.73 10.60 -2.90
CA VAL A 120 4.63 11.00 -1.50
C VAL A 120 5.96 11.60 -1.09
N GLU A 121 6.00 12.93 -1.08
CA GLU A 121 7.09 13.69 -0.49
C GLU A 121 7.08 13.46 1.02
N THR A 122 8.18 12.93 1.54
CA THR A 122 8.45 12.88 2.99
C THR A 122 9.27 14.12 3.31
N GLU A 123 8.94 14.84 4.38
CA GLU A 123 9.67 16.02 4.86
C GLU A 123 11.06 15.66 5.44
N GLU A 124 11.85 14.89 4.69
CA GLU A 124 13.23 14.52 4.98
C GLU A 124 14.07 14.86 3.73
N ASP A 125 14.19 16.16 3.46
CA ASP A 125 15.31 16.77 2.74
C ASP A 125 16.07 17.69 3.71
#